data_AF-A0A954GCH4-F1
#
_entry.id   AF-A0A954GCH4-F1
#
_cell.length_a   1.000
_cell.length_b   1.000
_cell.length_c   1.000
_cell.angle_alpha   90.00
_cell.angle_beta   90.00
_cell.angle_gamma   90.00
#
_symmetry.space_group_name_H-M   'P 1'
#
loop_
_entity.id
_entity.type
_entity.pdbx_description
1 polymer ?
#
loop_
_entity_poly.entity_id
_entity_poly.type
_entity_poly.pdbx_seq_one_letter_code
_entity_poly.pdbx_strand_id
1 'polypeptide(L)'
;MNHTQLTIERIVALGIVLVQVLCASTFSTVSPSLGILAGAAFLLSLPGLLLIWYRGALSSVGFKRGVFHKSPPMFVDVFGWLFLIGLPVIFLYNLLP
;
A
#
# COMPACT_ATOMS: atom_id res chain seq x y z
N MET A 1 -8.61 22.86 -2.75
CA MET A 1 -8.75 21.45 -3.22
C MET A 1 -9.02 20.60 -1.99
N ASN A 2 -10.21 19.99 -1.88
CA ASN A 2 -10.62 19.24 -0.69
C ASN A 2 -9.83 17.93 -0.57
N HIS A 3 -8.80 17.91 0.27
CA HIS A 3 -8.02 16.71 0.58
C HIS A 3 -8.82 15.66 1.42
N THR A 4 -10.04 16.00 1.83
CA THR A 4 -10.85 15.35 2.87
C THR A 4 -12.03 14.49 2.39
N GLN A 5 -12.23 14.28 1.09
CA GLN A 5 -13.21 13.27 0.65
C GLN A 5 -12.60 11.86 0.77
N LEU A 6 -13.18 11.06 1.65
CA LEU A 6 -12.96 9.61 1.72
C LEU A 6 -13.59 8.99 0.48
N THR A 7 -12.75 8.58 -0.48
CA THR A 7 -13.17 7.78 -1.62
C THR A 7 -13.30 6.32 -1.20
N ILE A 8 -14.14 5.55 -1.89
CA ILE A 8 -14.31 4.10 -1.66
C ILE A 8 -12.94 3.40 -1.71
N GLU A 9 -12.07 3.77 -2.65
CA GLU A 9 -10.71 3.26 -2.78
C GLU A 9 -9.88 3.41 -1.50
N ARG A 10 -9.92 4.59 -0.86
CA ARG A 10 -9.19 4.86 0.39
C ARG A 10 -9.76 4.05 1.56
N ILE A 11 -11.08 3.87 1.61
CA ILE A 11 -11.74 3.04 2.62
C ILE A 11 -11.29 1.58 2.47
N VAL A 12 -11.29 1.05 1.24
CA VAL A 12 -10.83 -0.31 0.95
C VAL A 12 -9.35 -0.45 1.30
N ALA A 13 -8.51 0.52 0.94
CA ALA A 13 -7.09 0.49 1.26
C ALA A 13 -6.83 0.47 2.78
N LEU A 14 -7.56 1.27 3.55
CA LEU A 14 -7.50 1.24 5.01
C LEU A 14 -7.98 -0.10 5.58
N GLY A 15 -9.05 -0.67 5.02
CA GLY A 15 -9.55 -1.99 5.41
C GLY A 15 -8.49 -3.08 5.23
N ILE A 16 -7.77 -3.08 4.11
CA ILE A 16 -6.67 -4.01 3.85
C ILE A 16 -5.55 -3.87 4.88
N VAL A 17 -5.16 -2.62 5.19
CA VAL A 17 -4.10 -2.36 6.18
C VAL A 17 -4.51 -2.84 7.56
N LEU A 18 -5.77 -2.61 7.96
CA LEU A 18 -6.31 -3.14 9.22
C LEU A 18 -6.25 -4.66 9.28
N VAL A 19 -6.63 -5.34 8.19
CA VAL A 19 -6.52 -6.80 8.10
C VAL A 19 -5.07 -7.25 8.24
N GLN A 20 -4.11 -6.58 7.58
CA GLN A 20 -2.69 -6.93 7.70
C GLN A 20 -2.15 -6.73 9.13
N VAL A 21 -2.55 -5.67 9.83
CA VAL A 21 -2.17 -5.45 11.23
C VAL A 21 -2.74 -6.55 12.14
N LEU A 22 -4.01 -6.93 11.94
CA LEU A 22 -4.64 -8.02 12.69
C LEU A 22 -3.94 -9.36 12.41
N CYS A 23 -3.60 -9.64 11.16
CA CYS A 23 -2.81 -10.82 10.81
C CYS A 23 -1.43 -10.80 11.48
N ALA A 24 -0.70 -9.70 11.41
CA ALA A 24 0.61 -9.60 12.05
C ALA A 24 0.52 -9.81 13.58
N SER A 25 -0.47 -9.19 14.22
CA SER A 25 -0.70 -9.36 15.66
C SER A 25 -1.06 -10.80 16.02
N THR A 26 -1.98 -11.43 15.29
CA THR A 26 -2.41 -12.81 15.55
C THR A 26 -1.32 -13.84 15.24
N PHE A 27 -0.55 -13.68 14.18
CA PHE A 27 0.56 -14.59 13.88
C PHE A 27 1.72 -14.46 14.87
N SER A 28 1.94 -13.26 15.43
CA SER A 28 2.98 -13.06 16.44
C SER A 28 2.74 -13.83 17.74
N THR A 29 1.49 -14.15 18.08
CA THR A 29 1.17 -14.97 19.26
C THR A 29 1.35 -16.46 19.02
N VAL A 30 1.27 -16.91 17.77
CA VAL A 30 1.45 -18.32 17.38
C VAL A 30 2.92 -18.65 17.19
N SER A 31 3.66 -17.80 16.47
CA SER A 31 5.10 -17.96 16.25
C SER A 31 5.79 -16.61 16.04
N PRO A 32 6.93 -16.35 16.72
CA PRO A 32 7.70 -15.14 16.50
C PRO A 32 8.14 -14.97 15.03
N SER A 33 8.51 -16.05 14.34
CA SER A 33 8.96 -15.99 12.95
C SER A 33 7.84 -15.57 11.98
N LEU A 34 6.63 -16.14 12.17
CA LEU A 34 5.46 -15.79 11.38
C LEU A 34 5.00 -14.35 11.66
N GLY A 35 5.07 -13.91 12.92
CA GLY A 35 4.81 -12.52 13.30
C GLY A 35 5.75 -11.53 12.62
N ILE A 36 7.05 -11.85 12.55
CA ILE A 36 8.04 -11.01 11.85
C ILE A 36 7.75 -10.95 10.35
N LEU A 37 7.46 -12.09 9.71
CA LEU A 37 7.13 -12.13 8.27
C LEU A 37 5.85 -11.33 7.95
N ALA A 38 4.80 -11.50 8.75
CA ALA A 38 3.56 -10.75 8.60
C ALA A 38 3.75 -9.25 8.88
N GLY A 39 4.57 -8.89 9.87
CA GLY A 39 4.94 -7.51 10.16
C GLY A 39 5.74 -6.87 9.02
N ALA A 40 6.68 -7.61 8.41
CA ALA A 40 7.43 -7.15 7.24
C ALA A 40 6.51 -6.93 6.03
N ALA A 41 5.56 -7.85 5.78
CA ALA A 41 4.56 -7.70 4.74
C ALA A 41 3.67 -6.46 4.94
N PHE A 42 3.25 -6.20 6.19
CA PHE A 42 2.55 -4.97 6.55
C PHE A 42 3.39 -3.72 6.26
N LEU A 43 4.67 -3.69 6.63
CA LEU A 43 5.54 -2.54 6.37
C LEU A 43 5.70 -2.27 4.87
N LEU A 44 5.75 -3.33 4.05
CA LEU A 44 5.79 -3.23 2.59
C LEU A 44 4.49 -2.65 1.99
N SER A 45 3.36 -2.75 2.70
CA SER A 45 2.07 -2.22 2.28
C SER A 45 1.90 -0.72 2.51
N LEU A 46 2.63 -0.13 3.47
CA LEU A 46 2.51 1.28 3.85
C LEU A 46 2.81 2.26 2.72
N PRO A 47 3.87 2.07 1.90
CA PRO A 47 4.09 2.89 0.72
C PRO A 47 2.91 2.87 -0.26
N GLY A 48 2.25 1.72 -0.42
CA GLY A 48 1.07 1.58 -1.27
C GLY A 48 -0.11 2.40 -0.76
N LEU A 49 -0.35 2.37 0.57
CA LEU A 49 -1.37 3.21 1.21
C LEU A 49 -1.10 4.69 0.96
N LEU A 50 0.16 5.14 1.12
CA LEU A 50 0.55 6.53 0.88
C LEU A 50 0.32 6.95 -0.58
N LEU A 51 0.64 6.10 -1.54
CA LEU A 51 0.40 6.38 -2.97
C LEU A 51 -1.08 6.57 -3.27
N ILE A 52 -1.95 5.72 -2.71
CA ILE A 52 -3.42 5.83 -2.87
C ILE A 52 -3.94 7.09 -2.16
N TRP A 53 -3.42 7.39 -0.97
CA TRP A 53 -3.83 8.55 -0.18
C TRP A 53 -3.46 9.86 -0.85
N TYR A 54 -2.25 9.96 -1.39
CA TYR A 54 -1.74 11.16 -2.05
C TYR A 54 -1.87 11.14 -3.57
N ARG A 55 -2.66 10.22 -4.14
CA ARG A 55 -2.85 10.04 -5.59
C ARG A 55 -3.08 11.36 -6.34
N GLY A 56 -3.97 12.20 -5.83
CA GLY A 56 -4.28 13.49 -6.44
C GLY A 56 -3.08 14.43 -6.51
N ALA A 57 -2.27 14.48 -5.45
CA ALA A 57 -1.03 15.25 -5.42
C ALA A 57 0.03 14.62 -6.34
N LEU A 58 0.26 13.31 -6.25
CA LEU A 58 1.23 12.58 -7.06
C LEU A 58 0.91 12.61 -8.57
N SER A 59 -0.37 12.68 -8.91
CA SER A 59 -0.83 12.83 -10.30
C SER A 59 -0.57 14.21 -10.89
N SER A 60 -0.30 15.24 -10.07
CA SER A 60 0.09 16.56 -10.56
C SER A 60 1.60 16.77 -10.64
N VAL A 61 2.40 15.84 -10.10
CA VAL A 61 3.87 15.87 -10.09
C VAL A 61 4.46 14.81 -11.03
N GLY A 62 4.16 14.89 -12.33
CA GLY A 62 4.76 14.04 -13.35
C GLY A 62 6.08 14.63 -13.82
N PHE A 63 7.20 13.92 -13.60
CA PHE A 63 8.51 14.28 -14.14
C PHE A 63 8.75 13.56 -15.47
N LYS A 64 8.71 14.30 -16.58
CA LYS A 64 9.42 13.93 -17.82
C LYS A 64 10.34 15.10 -18.16
N ARG A 65 11.65 14.86 -18.13
CA ARG A 65 12.68 15.79 -18.64
C ARG A 65 12.66 17.21 -18.01
N GLY A 66 12.45 17.32 -16.69
CA GLY A 66 12.55 18.60 -15.98
C GLY A 66 11.35 19.56 -16.18
N VAL A 67 10.27 19.10 -16.82
CA VAL A 67 9.03 19.87 -16.97
C VAL A 67 7.91 19.17 -16.22
N PHE A 68 7.23 19.88 -15.31
CA PHE A 68 6.08 19.37 -14.58
C PHE A 68 4.93 19.06 -15.54
N HIS A 69 4.45 17.83 -15.51
CA HIS A 69 3.25 17.41 -16.25
C HIS A 69 2.32 16.62 -15.34
N LYS A 70 1.05 16.46 -15.74
CA LYS A 70 0.14 15.57 -15.00
C LYS A 70 0.54 14.11 -15.27
N SER A 71 0.97 13.38 -14.24
CA SER A 71 1.12 11.92 -14.29
C SER A 71 -0.25 11.31 -14.56
N PRO A 72 -0.39 10.30 -15.43
CA PRO A 72 -1.68 9.66 -15.64
C PRO A 72 -2.14 9.06 -14.30
N PRO A 73 -3.32 9.44 -13.78
CA PRO A 73 -3.76 9.02 -12.45
C PRO A 73 -3.94 7.51 -12.32
N MET A 74 -3.96 6.78 -13.44
CA MET A 74 -3.99 5.32 -13.52
C MET A 74 -2.67 4.67 -13.08
N PHE A 75 -1.50 5.23 -13.40
CA PHE A 75 -0.21 4.63 -13.03
C PHE A 75 0.01 4.67 -11.52
N VAL A 76 -0.26 5.81 -10.89
CA VAL A 76 -0.15 5.97 -9.43
C VAL A 76 -1.07 4.98 -8.70
N ASP A 77 -2.25 4.71 -9.27
CA ASP A 77 -3.21 3.75 -8.75
C ASP A 77 -2.66 2.32 -8.81
N VAL A 78 -2.19 1.90 -9.99
CA VAL A 78 -1.62 0.55 -10.21
C VAL A 78 -0.45 0.29 -9.25
N PHE A 79 0.48 1.24 -9.13
CA PHE A 79 1.59 1.10 -8.18
C PHE A 79 1.09 1.12 -6.73
N GLY A 80 0.12 1.97 -6.39
CA GLY A 80 -0.50 1.99 -5.07
C GLY A 80 -1.03 0.62 -4.66
N TRP A 81 -1.82 -0.02 -5.53
CA TRP A 81 -2.37 -1.36 -5.29
C TRP A 81 -1.32 -2.47 -5.31
N LEU A 82 -0.32 -2.36 -6.19
CA LEU A 82 0.80 -3.30 -6.24
C LEU A 82 1.59 -3.29 -4.92
N PHE A 83 1.92 -2.11 -4.39
CA PHE A 83 2.61 -2.02 -3.10
C PHE A 83 1.70 -2.39 -1.94
N LEU A 84 0.40 -2.06 -1.99
CA LEU A 84 -0.53 -2.34 -0.91
C LEU A 84 -0.82 -3.83 -0.72
N ILE A 85 -0.99 -4.58 -1.82
CA ILE A 85 -1.41 -5.99 -1.79
C ILE A 85 -0.41 -6.87 -2.52
N GLY A 86 -0.10 -6.56 -3.78
CA GLY A 86 0.66 -7.46 -4.65
C GLY A 86 2.03 -7.82 -4.06
N LEU A 87 2.79 -6.84 -3.62
CA LEU A 87 4.14 -7.01 -3.11
C LEU A 87 4.16 -7.72 -1.75
N PRO A 88 3.32 -7.38 -0.77
CA PRO A 88 3.14 -8.18 0.46
C PRO A 88 2.75 -9.63 0.19
N VAL A 89 1.82 -9.89 -0.74
CA VAL A 89 1.38 -11.25 -1.08
C VAL A 89 2.50 -12.04 -1.74
N ILE A 90 3.23 -11.45 -2.70
CA ILE A 90 4.38 -12.09 -3.35
C ILE A 90 5.48 -12.37 -2.32
N PHE A 91 5.75 -11.42 -1.42
CA PHE A 91 6.73 -11.59 -0.35
C PHE A 91 6.38 -12.78 0.56
N LEU A 92 5.13 -12.82 1.03
CA LEU A 92 4.64 -13.91 1.86
C LEU A 92 4.64 -15.24 1.11
N TYR A 93 4.19 -15.29 -0.15
CA TYR A 93 4.18 -16.52 -0.95
C TYR A 93 5.57 -17.16 -1.11
N ASN A 94 6.63 -16.36 -1.22
CA ASN A 94 7.99 -16.87 -1.39
C ASN A 94 8.69 -17.21 -0.06
N LEU A 95 8.19 -16.72 1.07
CA LEU A 95 8.85 -16.82 2.38
C LEU A 95 8.05 -17.60 3.43
N LEU A 96 6.77 -17.87 3.17
CA LEU A 96 6.06 -18.87 3.95
C LEU A 96 6.61 -20.27 3.61
N PRO A 97 6.95 -21.09 4.61
CA PRO A 97 7.40 -22.46 4.43
C PRO A 97 6.29 -23.38 3.90
#